data_AF-A0AAP9RDK0-F1
#
_entry.id   AF-A0AAP9RDK0-F1
#
_cell.length_a   1.000
_cell.length_b   1.000
_cell.length_c   1.000
_cell.angle_alpha   90.00
_cell.angle_beta   90.00
_cell.angle_gamma   90.00
#
_symmetry.space_group_name_H-M   'P 1'
#
loop_
_entity.id
_entity.type
_entity.pdbx_description
1 polymer ?
#
loop_
_entity_poly.entity_id
_entity_poly.type
_entity_poly.pdbx_seq_one_letter_code
_entity_poly.pdbx_strand_id
1 'polypeptide(L)'
;MKLELTINELGEVLKKVSKENNLNVLIKSALSGGWMTVTGTAQITKVPENHVNSCKGKKDNIIHIKINEDMENETLLKLTGVNNKKFNVDISAGKYRELGANNLTINMVKTNENETKIKIDENIIFTVKNNVNNILNIIK
;
A
#
# COMPACT_ATOMS: atom_id res chain seq x y z
N MET A 1 -4.76 -6.67 -11.34
CA MET A 1 -3.54 -6.52 -12.16
C MET A 1 -2.36 -6.87 -11.28
N LYS A 2 -1.42 -7.67 -11.77
CA LYS A 2 -0.19 -7.99 -11.04
C LYS A 2 0.99 -7.29 -11.71
N LEU A 3 1.84 -6.68 -10.91
CA LEU A 3 3.02 -5.94 -11.32
C LEU A 3 4.22 -6.40 -10.48
N GLU A 4 5.41 -6.31 -11.06
CA GLU A 4 6.66 -6.42 -10.31
C GLU A 4 7.39 -5.08 -10.39
N LEU A 5 7.45 -4.35 -9.28
CA LEU A 5 7.99 -2.99 -9.24
C LEU A 5 9.27 -2.92 -8.42
N THR A 6 10.25 -2.16 -8.89
CA THR A 6 11.37 -1.69 -8.07
C THR A 6 10.87 -0.71 -7.01
N ILE A 7 11.70 -0.39 -6.01
CA ILE A 7 11.32 0.58 -4.97
C ILE A 7 11.02 1.98 -5.53
N ASN A 8 11.68 2.37 -6.63
CA ASN A 8 11.48 3.67 -7.27
C ASN A 8 10.11 3.70 -7.99
N GLU A 9 9.83 2.69 -8.81
CA GLU A 9 8.54 2.53 -9.48
C GLU A 9 7.39 2.41 -8.48
N LEU A 10 7.58 1.65 -7.40
CA LEU A 10 6.60 1.54 -6.32
C LEU A 10 6.35 2.90 -5.66
N GLY A 11 7.40 3.67 -5.37
CA GLY A 11 7.28 5.01 -4.83
C GLY A 11 6.47 5.93 -5.74
N GLU A 12 6.77 5.92 -7.05
CA GLU A 12 6.04 6.70 -8.05
C GLU A 12 4.55 6.31 -8.11
N VAL A 13 4.24 5.01 -8.14
CA VAL A 13 2.86 4.51 -8.13
C VAL A 13 2.11 5.00 -6.90
N LEU A 14 2.68 4.82 -5.70
CA LEU A 14 2.03 5.24 -4.46
C LEU A 14 1.82 6.76 -4.43
N LYS A 15 2.81 7.54 -4.90
CA LYS A 15 2.73 9.00 -4.96
C LYS A 15 1.70 9.50 -5.98
N LYS A 16 1.59 8.86 -7.16
CA LYS A 16 0.55 9.19 -8.16
C LYS A 16 -0.84 8.94 -7.56
N VAL A 17 -1.07 7.75 -7.01
CA VAL A 17 -2.37 7.40 -6.42
C VAL A 17 -2.73 8.30 -5.25
N SER A 18 -1.77 8.63 -4.37
CA SER A 18 -2.01 9.48 -3.19
C SER A 18 -2.31 10.94 -3.51
N LYS A 19 -2.00 11.43 -4.72
CA LYS A 19 -2.32 12.81 -5.11
C LYS A 19 -3.81 13.00 -5.39
N GLU A 20 -4.45 11.96 -5.91
CA GLU A 20 -5.85 12.01 -6.35
C GLU A 20 -6.78 11.30 -5.38
N ASN A 21 -6.24 10.55 -4.41
CA ASN A 21 -7.03 9.73 -3.52
C ASN A 21 -6.43 9.69 -2.11
N ASN A 22 -7.31 9.59 -1.11
CA ASN A 22 -6.91 9.26 0.25
C ASN A 22 -6.52 7.79 0.32
N LEU A 23 -5.34 7.51 0.90
CA LEU A 23 -4.84 6.17 1.13
C LEU A 23 -5.08 5.77 2.58
N ASN A 24 -5.68 4.61 2.79
CA ASN A 24 -5.56 3.90 4.05
C ASN A 24 -4.53 2.78 3.90
N VAL A 25 -3.81 2.45 4.95
CA VAL A 25 -2.85 1.34 4.94
C VAL A 25 -3.16 0.37 6.07
N LEU A 26 -2.91 -0.91 5.80
CA LEU A 26 -2.83 -1.98 6.78
C LEU A 26 -1.52 -2.72 6.55
N ILE A 27 -0.71 -2.84 7.59
CA ILE A 27 0.60 -3.50 7.55
C ILE A 27 0.61 -4.58 8.61
N LYS A 28 0.94 -5.81 8.22
CA LYS A 28 1.13 -6.92 9.14
C LYS A 28 2.60 -7.31 9.18
N SER A 29 3.16 -7.45 10.37
CA SER A 29 4.50 -8.00 10.56
C SER A 29 4.47 -9.11 11.60
N ALA A 30 5.13 -10.22 11.30
CA ALA A 30 5.43 -11.23 12.31
C ALA A 30 6.49 -10.69 13.28
N LEU A 31 6.34 -10.97 14.57
CA LEU A 31 7.32 -10.70 15.61
C LEU A 31 7.54 -11.98 16.42
N SER A 32 8.68 -12.08 17.12
CA SER A 32 8.93 -13.19 18.05
C SER A 32 7.93 -13.14 19.21
N GLY A 33 6.82 -13.87 19.08
CA GLY A 33 5.74 -13.91 20.07
C GLY A 33 4.36 -13.44 19.57
N GLY A 34 4.21 -13.05 18.29
CA GLY A 34 2.91 -12.67 17.75
C GLY A 34 2.96 -11.91 16.42
N TRP A 35 1.94 -11.09 16.19
CA TRP A 35 1.81 -10.26 15.00
C TRP A 35 1.57 -8.81 15.40
N MET A 36 2.26 -7.88 14.76
CA MET A 36 1.97 -6.46 14.85
C MET A 36 1.13 -6.06 13.64
N THR A 37 0.08 -5.28 13.88
CA THR A 37 -0.71 -4.65 12.81
C THR A 37 -0.66 -3.15 12.98
N VAL A 38 -0.26 -2.43 11.94
CA VAL A 38 -0.33 -0.97 11.86
C VAL A 38 -1.41 -0.60 10.86
N THR A 39 -2.32 0.29 11.23
CA THR A 39 -3.42 0.72 10.37
C THR A 39 -3.69 2.20 10.54
N GLY A 40 -4.03 2.89 9.45
CA GLY A 40 -4.36 4.31 9.52
C GLY A 40 -4.38 4.97 8.15
N THR A 41 -4.58 6.29 8.15
CA THR A 41 -4.46 7.09 6.93
C THR A 41 -2.98 7.23 6.58
N ALA A 42 -2.61 6.94 5.35
CA ALA A 42 -1.24 6.96 4.86
C ALA A 42 -0.97 8.17 3.98
N GLN A 43 0.13 8.87 4.26
CA GLN A 43 0.64 9.97 3.45
C GLN A 43 2.06 9.64 2.98
N ILE A 44 2.25 9.62 1.66
CA ILE A 44 3.57 9.40 1.05
C ILE A 44 4.36 10.71 1.12
N THR A 45 5.31 10.81 2.04
CA THR A 45 6.07 12.05 2.30
C THR A 45 7.40 12.10 1.54
N LYS A 46 7.95 10.95 1.16
CA LYS A 46 9.18 10.85 0.38
C LYS A 46 9.14 9.61 -0.50
N VAL A 47 9.62 9.73 -1.73
CA VAL A 47 9.90 8.62 -2.63
C VAL A 47 11.36 8.72 -3.08
N PRO A 48 12.03 7.59 -3.37
CA PRO A 48 13.41 7.65 -3.85
C PRO A 48 13.50 8.38 -5.19
N GLU A 49 14.51 9.24 -5.33
CA GLU A 49 14.73 10.03 -6.54
C GLU A 49 15.62 9.27 -7.53
N ASN A 50 15.23 9.26 -8.81
CA ASN A 50 16.01 8.61 -9.87
C ASN A 50 17.27 9.40 -10.30
N HIS A 51 17.53 10.58 -9.72
CA HIS A 51 18.62 11.46 -10.15
C HIS A 51 19.96 11.10 -9.49
N VAL A 52 20.81 10.40 -10.25
CA VAL A 52 22.24 10.23 -9.94
C VAL A 52 22.99 11.48 -10.38
N ASN A 53 22.91 12.58 -9.61
CA ASN A 53 23.64 13.81 -9.91
C ASN A 53 24.84 14.07 -8.99
N SER A 54 25.47 13.03 -8.45
CA SER A 54 26.73 13.24 -7.73
C SER A 54 27.60 11.99 -7.71
N CYS A 55 28.87 12.17 -8.10
CA CYS A 55 29.95 11.18 -8.08
C CYS A 55 30.27 10.58 -6.70
N LYS A 56 29.42 10.78 -5.68
CA LYS A 56 29.52 10.25 -4.30
C LYS A 56 28.15 9.98 -3.63
N GLY A 57 27.03 10.06 -4.34
CA GLY A 57 25.69 9.93 -3.75
C GLY A 57 25.26 8.48 -3.52
N LYS A 58 24.90 8.11 -2.28
CA LYS A 58 24.18 6.85 -2.02
C LYS A 58 22.85 6.91 -2.76
N LYS A 59 22.56 5.92 -3.62
CA LYS A 59 21.24 5.79 -4.25
C LYS A 59 20.17 5.74 -3.16
N ASP A 60 19.25 6.70 -3.18
CA ASP A 60 18.09 6.65 -2.30
C ASP A 60 17.21 5.48 -2.73
N ASN A 61 16.80 4.68 -1.77
CA ASN A 61 16.02 3.47 -1.95
C ASN A 61 14.93 3.37 -0.88
N ILE A 62 14.48 4.50 -0.33
CA ILE A 62 13.56 4.54 0.80
C ILE A 62 12.32 5.36 0.45
N ILE A 63 11.14 4.75 0.61
CA ILE A 63 9.84 5.44 0.62
C ILE A 63 9.51 5.78 2.08
N HIS A 64 9.17 7.04 2.36
CA HIS A 64 8.66 7.45 3.67
C HIS A 64 7.13 7.55 3.63
N ILE A 65 6.48 6.88 4.57
CA ILE A 65 5.03 6.85 4.72
C ILE A 65 4.71 7.31 6.14
N LYS A 66 4.02 8.43 6.24
CA LYS A 66 3.44 8.91 7.50
C LYS A 66 2.08 8.23 7.67
N ILE A 67 1.87 7.57 8.80
CA ILE A 67 0.63 6.88 9.14
C ILE A 67 0.00 7.63 10.32
N ASN A 68 -1.20 8.16 10.10
CA ASN A 68 -2.00 8.81 11.12
C ASN A 68 -3.03 7.80 11.64
N GLU A 69 -2.86 7.39 12.89
CA GLU A 69 -3.83 6.57 13.62
C GLU A 69 -4.82 7.51 14.31
N ASP A 70 -6.10 7.13 14.37
CA ASP A 70 -7.23 8.06 14.50
C ASP A 70 -7.22 9.06 15.67
N MET A 71 -6.34 8.99 16.69
CA MET A 71 -6.38 9.98 17.78
C MET A 71 -5.11 10.42 18.52
N GLU A 72 -3.86 9.99 18.26
CA GLU A 72 -2.75 10.64 19.03
C GLU A 72 -1.31 10.45 18.53
N ASN A 73 -1.01 9.45 17.71
CA ASN A 73 0.38 9.16 17.32
C ASN A 73 0.57 9.10 15.80
N GLU A 74 1.54 9.88 15.33
CA GLU A 74 2.05 9.81 13.98
C GLU A 74 3.17 8.77 13.91
N THR A 75 2.98 7.74 13.10
CA THR A 75 4.02 6.72 12.86
C THR A 75 4.69 7.00 11.52
N LEU A 76 5.99 7.27 11.54
CA LEU A 76 6.80 7.33 10.32
C LEU A 76 7.31 5.92 9.96
N LEU A 77 6.72 5.33 8.93
CA LEU A 77 7.20 4.09 8.33
C LEU A 77 8.17 4.38 7.19
N LYS A 78 9.24 3.58 7.11
CA LYS A 78 10.19 3.60 6.00
C LYS A 78 10.20 2.25 5.30
N LEU A 79 9.87 2.23 4.01
CA LEU A 79 10.05 1.06 3.16
C LEU A 79 11.36 1.18 2.42
N THR A 80 12.32 0.33 2.75
CA THR A 80 13.64 0.30 2.12
C THR A 80 13.73 -0.84 1.13
N GLY A 81 14.02 -0.53 -0.14
CA GLY A 81 14.26 -1.52 -1.19
C GLY A 81 15.72 -1.97 -1.21
N VAL A 82 15.97 -3.27 -1.35
CA VAL A 82 17.33 -3.77 -1.64
C VAL A 82 17.60 -3.61 -3.14
N ASN A 83 18.83 -3.26 -3.53
CA ASN A 83 19.23 -3.17 -4.94
C ASN A 83 18.84 -4.45 -5.70
N ASN A 84 18.22 -4.28 -6.87
CA ASN A 84 17.72 -5.35 -7.76
C ASN A 84 16.59 -6.24 -7.20
N LYS A 85 16.03 -5.94 -6.02
CA LYS A 85 14.82 -6.63 -5.55
C LYS A 85 13.57 -5.91 -6.07
N LYS A 86 12.64 -6.70 -6.61
CA LYS A 86 11.30 -6.21 -6.97
C LYS A 86 10.28 -6.62 -5.90
N PHE A 87 9.24 -5.81 -5.78
CA PHE A 87 8.07 -6.03 -4.95
C PHE A 87 6.93 -6.54 -5.83
N ASN A 88 6.23 -7.55 -5.36
CA ASN A 88 5.02 -8.02 -6.01
C ASN A 88 3.87 -7.07 -5.66
N VAL A 89 3.27 -6.43 -6.65
CA VAL A 89 2.15 -5.51 -6.44
C VAL A 89 0.89 -6.06 -7.10
N ASP A 90 -0.13 -6.36 -6.30
CA ASP A 90 -1.45 -6.79 -6.77
C ASP A 90 -2.47 -5.68 -6.56
N ILE A 91 -3.08 -5.24 -7.66
CA ILE A 91 -4.11 -4.21 -7.69
C ILE A 91 -5.43 -4.90 -8.02
N SER A 92 -6.34 -4.93 -7.05
CA SER A 92 -7.62 -5.64 -7.19
C SER A 92 -8.74 -4.87 -6.52
N ALA A 93 -9.98 -5.20 -6.85
CA ALA A 93 -11.13 -4.65 -6.13
C ALA A 93 -11.09 -5.06 -4.65
N GLY A 94 -11.67 -4.19 -3.82
CA GLY A 94 -11.91 -4.45 -2.42
C GLY A 94 -12.76 -5.71 -2.26
N LYS A 95 -12.66 -6.33 -1.08
CA LYS A 95 -13.49 -7.48 -0.74
C LYS A 95 -13.97 -7.30 0.68
N TYR A 96 -15.23 -7.65 0.90
CA TYR A 96 -15.87 -7.59 2.20
C TYR A 96 -16.64 -8.89 2.44
N ARG A 97 -16.92 -9.17 3.70
CA ARG A 97 -17.77 -10.29 4.13
C ARG A 97 -18.91 -9.70 4.93
N GLU A 98 -20.13 -10.05 4.57
CA GLU A 98 -21.30 -9.75 5.38
C GLU A 98 -21.41 -10.80 6.48
N LEU A 99 -21.56 -10.39 7.73
CA LEU A 99 -21.85 -11.30 8.84
C LEU A 99 -23.33 -11.13 9.21
N GLY A 100 -24.16 -12.15 8.97
CA GLY A 100 -25.57 -12.19 9.40
C GLY A 100 -25.76 -13.04 10.66
N ALA A 101 -27.01 -13.17 11.11
CA ALA A 101 -27.37 -14.00 12.28
C ALA A 101 -27.72 -15.48 11.95
N ASN A 102 -28.09 -15.80 10.71
CA ASN A 102 -28.61 -17.13 10.31
C ASN A 102 -27.63 -17.94 9.45
N ASN A 103 -26.99 -18.95 10.05
CA ASN A 103 -25.88 -19.82 9.59
C ASN A 103 -25.87 -20.39 8.15
N LEU A 104 -26.84 -20.11 7.28
CA LEU A 104 -27.00 -20.81 5.99
C LEU A 104 -26.54 -20.01 4.75
N THR A 105 -26.34 -18.69 4.83
CA THR A 105 -25.97 -17.85 3.65
C THR A 105 -24.81 -16.86 3.89
N ILE A 106 -24.14 -16.92 5.04
CA ILE A 106 -23.40 -15.76 5.58
C ILE A 106 -21.90 -15.72 5.25
N ASN A 107 -21.28 -16.77 4.72
CA ASN A 107 -19.83 -16.75 4.48
C ASN A 107 -19.42 -16.38 3.05
N MET A 108 -20.26 -15.67 2.30
CA MET A 108 -19.91 -15.20 0.96
C MET A 108 -18.99 -13.97 1.03
N VAL A 109 -17.78 -14.11 0.50
CA VAL A 109 -16.89 -12.97 0.26
C VAL A 109 -17.38 -12.26 -1.00
N LYS A 110 -17.81 -11.01 -0.86
CA LYS A 110 -18.28 -10.16 -1.95
C LYS A 110 -17.20 -9.18 -2.39
N THR A 111 -17.27 -8.77 -3.65
CA THR A 111 -16.40 -7.75 -4.22
C THR A 111 -16.98 -6.35 -3.96
N ASN A 112 -16.14 -5.41 -3.54
CA ASN A 112 -16.47 -4.00 -3.46
C ASN A 112 -15.87 -3.28 -4.67
N GLU A 113 -16.71 -2.96 -5.66
CA GLU A 113 -16.30 -2.30 -6.91
C GLU A 113 -15.89 -0.83 -6.71
N ASN A 114 -16.25 -0.22 -5.56
CA ASN A 114 -15.95 1.17 -5.23
C ASN A 114 -14.69 1.33 -4.36
N GLU A 115 -14.00 0.22 -4.09
CA GLU A 115 -12.76 0.20 -3.33
C GLU A 115 -11.70 -0.58 -4.11
N THR A 116 -10.47 -0.09 -4.08
CA THR A 116 -9.32 -0.76 -4.67
C THR A 116 -8.30 -1.07 -3.59
N LYS A 117 -7.78 -2.29 -3.62
CA LYS A 117 -6.68 -2.76 -2.80
C LYS A 117 -5.42 -2.76 -3.66
N ILE A 118 -4.36 -2.13 -3.16
CA ILE A 118 -3.01 -2.20 -3.70
C ILE A 118 -2.18 -2.97 -2.66
N LYS A 119 -2.00 -4.26 -2.89
CA LYS A 119 -1.24 -5.15 -2.01
C LYS A 119 0.20 -5.22 -2.49
N ILE A 120 1.15 -5.02 -1.57
CA ILE A 120 2.59 -5.12 -1.79
C ILE A 120 3.11 -6.33 -1.02
N ASP A 121 3.73 -7.25 -1.74
CA ASP A 121 4.10 -8.58 -1.27
C ASP A 121 2.93 -9.25 -0.53
N GLU A 122 3.16 -9.74 0.69
CA GLU A 122 2.12 -10.40 1.47
C GLU A 122 1.53 -9.52 2.58
N ASN A 123 2.25 -8.45 2.95
CA ASN A 123 2.17 -7.88 4.29
C ASN A 123 1.71 -6.43 4.34
N ILE A 124 1.75 -5.71 3.21
CA ILE A 124 1.36 -4.29 3.14
C ILE A 124 0.17 -4.17 2.19
N ILE A 125 -0.92 -3.59 2.65
CA ILE A 125 -2.13 -3.39 1.85
C ILE A 125 -2.51 -1.93 1.96
N PHE A 126 -2.51 -1.22 0.85
CA PHE A 126 -3.17 0.06 0.73
C PHE A 126 -4.60 -0.14 0.23
N THR A 127 -5.51 0.66 0.77
CA THR A 127 -6.92 0.67 0.38
C THR A 127 -7.30 2.08 -0.05
N VAL A 128 -7.98 2.17 -1.19
CA VAL A 128 -8.39 3.42 -1.82
C VAL A 128 -9.88 3.35 -2.12
N LYS A 129 -10.65 4.37 -1.72
CA LYS A 129 -12.08 4.49 -2.05
C LYS A 129 -12.29 4.95 -3.50
N ASN A 130 -11.85 4.12 -4.45
CA ASN A 130 -12.01 4.33 -5.88
C ASN A 130 -12.06 2.97 -6.58
N ASN A 131 -12.67 2.92 -7.75
CA ASN A 131 -12.75 1.68 -8.52
C ASN A 131 -11.40 1.32 -9.17
N VAL A 132 -11.23 0.03 -9.50
CA VAL A 132 -9.96 -0.50 -10.00
C VAL A 132 -9.55 0.17 -11.31
N ASN A 133 -10.50 0.39 -12.23
CA ASN A 133 -10.20 0.94 -13.55
C ASN A 133 -9.63 2.36 -13.47
N ASN A 134 -10.16 3.19 -12.57
CA ASN A 134 -9.65 4.54 -12.31
C ASN A 134 -8.22 4.48 -11.75
N ILE A 135 -7.98 3.63 -10.75
CA ILE A 135 -6.64 3.45 -10.19
C ILE A 135 -5.65 2.98 -11.25
N LEU A 136 -6.04 2.04 -12.10
CA LEU A 136 -5.20 1.57 -13.20
C LEU A 136 -4.88 2.67 -14.22
N ASN A 137 -5.81 3.60 -14.46
CA ASN A 137 -5.57 4.74 -15.35
C ASN A 137 -4.62 5.78 -14.74
N ILE A 138 -4.67 5.98 -13.42
CA ILE A 138 -3.72 6.86 -12.70
C ILE A 138 -2.29 6.29 -12.75
N ILE A 139 -2.16 4.96 -12.71
CA ILE A 139 -0.87 4.27 -12.64
C ILE A 139 -0.15 4.22 -13.98
N LYS A 140 -0.90 4.18 -15.09
CA LYS A 140 -0.36 4.29 -16.46
C LYS A 140 0.47 5.56 -16.65
#